data_AF-A0A3N5G6F4-F1
#
_entry.id   AF-A0A3N5G6F4-F1
#
_cell.length_a   1.000
_cell.length_b   1.000
_cell.length_c   1.000
_cell.angle_alpha   90.00
_cell.angle_beta   90.00
_cell.angle_gamma   90.00
#
_symmetry.space_group_name_H-M   'P 1'
#
loop_
_entity.id
_entity.type
_entity.pdbx_description
1 polymer ?
#
loop_
_entity_poly.entity_id
_entity_poly.type
_entity_poly.pdbx_seq_one_letter_code
_entity_poly.pdbx_strand_id
1 'polypeptide(L)'
;MAQSREPKHPARPPFSSSPRPTRLQVLDADHPERADVEAFVRRVYGDRYGAEVRHFAPRLVALRDDAAGIVAAAGYRPAGMEPLFLECYLPAPVEALLGAESAQQPSRKRIVEVGHLAASRAGAGERLILLLGSHLAGRGFQWVVSTLTEELRQ
;
A
#
# COMPACT_ATOMS: atom_id res chain seq x y z
N MET A 1 11.11 32.70 49.74
CA MET A 1 10.22 32.89 48.59
C MET A 1 10.84 32.22 47.39
N ALA A 2 10.41 31.00 47.07
CA ALA A 2 10.84 30.25 45.90
C ALA A 2 9.78 30.41 44.83
N GLN A 3 10.10 31.09 43.72
CA GLN A 3 9.23 31.15 42.54
C GLN A 3 9.87 30.34 41.42
N SER A 4 9.24 29.18 41.20
CA SER A 4 9.08 28.37 40.01
C SER A 4 9.83 28.79 38.75
N ARG A 5 10.73 27.91 38.30
CA ARG A 5 11.18 27.85 36.90
C ARG A 5 10.15 27.07 36.09
N GLU A 6 9.42 27.73 35.20
CA GLU A 6 8.68 27.06 34.12
C GLU A 6 9.66 26.49 33.08
N PRO A 7 9.53 25.22 32.67
CA PRO A 7 10.22 24.75 31.48
C PRO A 7 9.47 25.23 30.23
N LYS A 8 10.06 26.23 29.55
CA LYS A 8 9.62 26.66 28.21
C LYS A 8 9.84 25.50 27.23
N HIS A 9 8.76 24.80 26.90
CA HIS A 9 8.71 23.69 25.94
C HIS A 9 9.25 24.17 24.57
N PRO A 10 10.15 23.45 23.88
CA PRO A 10 10.57 23.84 22.55
C PRO A 10 9.39 23.71 21.56
N ALA A 11 9.15 24.77 20.80
CA ALA A 11 8.16 24.82 19.75
C ALA A 11 8.42 23.73 18.70
N ARG A 12 7.38 22.95 18.39
CA ARG A 12 7.37 21.97 17.30
C ARG A 12 7.59 22.71 15.97
N PRO A 13 8.49 22.27 15.07
CA PRO A 13 8.66 22.95 13.79
C PRO A 13 7.35 22.84 12.97
N PRO A 14 6.99 23.86 12.18
CA PRO A 14 5.81 23.81 11.32
C PRO A 14 6.10 22.90 10.14
N PHE A 15 5.61 21.65 10.16
CA PHE A 15 5.44 20.90 8.92
C PHE A 15 4.19 21.44 8.20
N SER A 16 4.34 22.61 7.58
CA SER A 16 3.37 23.12 6.61
C SER A 16 3.95 22.93 5.21
N SER A 17 3.89 21.70 4.72
CA SER A 17 3.85 21.48 3.27
C SER A 17 2.40 21.25 2.91
N SER A 18 1.76 22.21 2.26
CA SER A 18 0.44 22.01 1.66
C SER A 18 0.45 20.71 0.85
N PRO A 19 -0.55 19.83 1.02
CA PRO A 19 -0.57 18.58 0.28
C PRO A 19 -0.59 18.90 -1.22
N ARG A 20 0.48 18.51 -1.92
CA ARG A 20 0.56 18.67 -3.38
C ARG A 20 -0.51 17.79 -4.04
N PRO A 21 -1.13 18.26 -5.14
CA PRO A 21 -2.06 17.41 -5.89
C PRO A 21 -1.31 16.14 -6.30
N THR A 22 -1.88 15.01 -5.94
CA THR A 22 -1.35 13.70 -6.30
C THR A 22 -2.47 12.91 -6.94
N ARG A 23 -2.14 12.19 -8.02
CA ARG A 23 -3.11 11.42 -8.80
C ARG A 23 -2.83 9.93 -8.67
N LEU A 24 -3.86 9.16 -8.39
CA LEU A 24 -3.81 7.70 -8.47
C LEU A 24 -4.01 7.26 -9.92
N GLN A 25 -3.05 6.53 -10.48
CA GLN A 25 -3.13 5.90 -11.78
C GLN A 25 -3.15 4.39 -11.60
N VAL A 26 -4.01 3.69 -12.34
CA VAL A 26 -4.09 2.23 -12.37
C VAL A 26 -3.45 1.73 -13.65
N LEU A 27 -2.62 0.71 -13.53
CA LEU A 27 -1.87 0.12 -14.63
C LEU A 27 -2.17 -1.38 -14.69
N ASP A 28 -2.73 -1.84 -15.80
CA ASP A 28 -2.91 -3.27 -16.09
C ASP A 28 -1.62 -3.87 -16.68
N ALA A 29 -1.64 -5.14 -17.12
CA ALA A 29 -0.49 -5.87 -17.64
C ALA A 29 0.20 -5.17 -18.83
N ASP A 30 -0.59 -4.67 -19.77
CA ASP A 30 -0.09 -4.12 -21.04
C ASP A 30 0.10 -2.59 -21.02
N HIS A 31 -0.03 -1.96 -19.85
CA HIS A 31 0.08 -0.50 -19.76
C HIS A 31 1.53 -0.05 -20.08
N PRO A 32 1.76 0.93 -20.98
CA PRO A 32 3.10 1.30 -21.42
C PRO A 32 4.01 1.79 -20.28
N GLU A 33 3.44 2.51 -19.31
CA GLU A 33 4.17 2.99 -18.13
C GLU A 33 4.36 1.95 -17.02
N ARG A 34 3.93 0.69 -17.22
CA ARG A 34 4.03 -0.35 -16.18
C ARG A 34 5.49 -0.61 -15.79
N ALA A 35 6.39 -0.63 -16.78
CA ALA A 35 7.81 -0.89 -16.56
C ALA A 35 8.44 0.15 -15.61
N ASP A 36 8.05 1.42 -15.72
CA ASP A 36 8.55 2.50 -14.86
C ASP A 36 8.10 2.31 -13.41
N VAL A 37 6.85 1.87 -13.21
CA VAL A 37 6.30 1.58 -11.88
C VAL A 37 6.97 0.35 -11.27
N GLU A 38 7.20 -0.70 -12.05
CA GLU A 38 7.95 -1.87 -11.59
C GLU A 38 9.39 -1.51 -11.22
N ALA A 39 10.09 -0.70 -12.03
CA ALA A 39 11.43 -0.22 -11.73
C ALA A 39 11.46 0.62 -10.44
N PHE A 40 10.46 1.48 -10.22
CA PHE A 40 10.30 2.23 -8.98
C PHE A 40 10.17 1.29 -7.77
N VAL A 41 9.31 0.28 -7.84
CA VAL A 41 9.13 -0.70 -6.76
C VAL A 41 10.42 -1.49 -6.51
N ARG A 42 11.08 -1.99 -7.57
CA ARG A 42 12.36 -2.72 -7.47
C ARG A 42 13.39 -1.87 -6.74
N ARG A 43 13.53 -0.60 -7.12
CA ARG A 43 14.47 0.33 -6.49
C ARG A 43 14.15 0.52 -5.00
N VAL A 44 12.90 0.81 -4.64
CA VAL A 44 12.52 1.00 -3.23
C VAL A 44 12.77 -0.25 -2.39
N TYR A 45 12.42 -1.43 -2.91
CA TYR A 45 12.66 -2.70 -2.20
C TYR A 45 14.15 -3.05 -2.10
N GLY A 46 14.92 -2.77 -3.16
CA GLY A 46 16.38 -2.93 -3.15
C GLY A 46 17.05 -2.00 -2.14
N ASP A 47 16.73 -0.70 -2.19
CA ASP A 47 17.29 0.32 -1.31
C ASP A 47 16.96 0.06 0.16
N ARG A 48 15.72 -0.39 0.47
CA ARG A 48 15.22 -0.52 1.86
C ARG A 48 15.49 -1.89 2.48
N TYR A 49 15.45 -2.96 1.68
CA TYR A 49 15.48 -4.34 2.19
C TYR A 49 16.58 -5.18 1.53
N GLY A 50 17.35 -4.65 0.59
CA GLY A 50 18.30 -5.44 -0.21
C GLY A 50 17.60 -6.50 -1.07
N ALA A 51 16.31 -6.31 -1.37
CA ALA A 51 15.47 -7.32 -2.00
C ALA A 51 15.38 -7.14 -3.51
N GLU A 52 15.40 -8.25 -4.25
CA GLU A 52 15.17 -8.28 -5.70
C GLU A 52 13.72 -8.72 -6.00
N VAL A 53 12.88 -7.78 -6.45
CA VAL A 53 11.49 -8.08 -6.81
C VAL A 53 11.41 -8.61 -8.25
N ARG A 54 11.10 -9.91 -8.37
CA ARG A 54 11.01 -10.62 -9.66
C ARG A 54 9.60 -10.74 -10.22
N HIS A 55 8.61 -10.82 -9.34
CA HIS A 55 7.22 -11.03 -9.72
C HIS A 55 6.35 -9.89 -9.20
N PHE A 56 5.41 -9.44 -10.03
CA PHE A 56 4.51 -8.32 -9.74
C PHE A 56 3.05 -8.79 -9.74
N ALA A 57 2.21 -8.07 -9.01
CA ALA A 57 0.77 -8.24 -9.09
C ALA A 57 0.25 -7.96 -10.52
N PRO A 58 -0.88 -8.57 -10.94
CA PRO A 58 -1.41 -8.38 -12.29
C PRO A 58 -1.78 -6.91 -12.56
N ARG A 59 -2.17 -6.17 -11.51
CA ARG A 59 -2.43 -4.74 -11.57
C ARG A 59 -1.51 -3.99 -10.63
N LEU A 60 -1.00 -2.86 -11.11
CA LEU A 60 -0.25 -1.90 -10.32
C LEU A 60 -1.03 -0.61 -10.18
N VAL A 61 -0.72 0.13 -9.13
CA VAL A 61 -1.13 1.53 -8.96
C VAL A 61 0.09 2.38 -8.69
N ALA A 62 0.07 3.59 -9.22
CA ALA A 62 1.08 4.60 -8.96
C ALA A 62 0.40 5.86 -8.42
N LEU A 63 0.95 6.40 -7.35
CA LEU A 63 0.67 7.74 -6.88
C LEU A 63 1.69 8.68 -7.54
N ARG A 64 1.21 9.55 -8.41
CA ARG A 64 2.05 10.53 -9.11
C ARG A 64 1.92 11.91 -8.48
N ASP A 65 3.04 12.60 -8.36
CA ASP A 65 3.18 14.01 -8.02
C ASP A 65 3.68 14.73 -9.27
N ASP A 66 2.98 15.78 -9.70
CA ASP A 66 3.26 16.47 -10.97
C ASP A 66 4.70 17.00 -11.08
N ALA A 67 5.37 17.26 -9.95
CA ALA A 67 6.75 17.73 -9.93
C ALA A 67 7.80 16.62 -9.75
N ALA A 68 7.44 15.49 -9.14
CA ALA A 68 8.39 14.46 -8.70
C ALA A 68 8.19 13.09 -9.37
N GLY A 69 7.19 12.94 -10.23
CA GLY A 69 6.86 11.67 -10.86
C GLY A 69 6.23 10.69 -9.86
N ILE A 70 6.68 9.43 -9.85
CA ILE A 70 6.14 8.38 -8.99
C ILE A 70 6.65 8.58 -7.56
N VAL A 71 5.74 8.81 -6.61
CA VAL A 71 6.07 9.01 -5.19
C VAL A 71 5.70 7.82 -4.31
N ALA A 72 4.75 7.01 -4.77
CA ALA A 72 4.44 5.71 -4.18
C ALA A 72 3.82 4.78 -5.24
N ALA A 73 3.91 3.48 -5.02
CA ALA A 73 3.31 2.45 -5.85
C ALA A 73 2.85 1.26 -5.00
N ALA A 74 1.88 0.52 -5.51
CA ALA A 74 1.43 -0.75 -4.95
C ALA A 74 0.97 -1.69 -6.05
N GLY A 75 0.95 -2.98 -5.76
CA GLY A 75 0.32 -4.00 -6.59
C GLY A 75 -0.97 -4.49 -5.94
N TYR A 76 -1.94 -4.92 -6.75
CA TYR A 76 -3.11 -5.61 -6.23
C TYR A 76 -3.61 -6.74 -7.13
N ARG A 77 -4.20 -7.76 -6.51
CA ARG A 77 -4.65 -9.00 -7.14
C ARG A 77 -6.05 -9.38 -6.63
N PRO A 78 -7.09 -9.36 -7.49
CA PRO A 78 -8.41 -9.85 -7.12
C PRO A 78 -8.41 -11.38 -6.90
N ALA A 79 -8.89 -11.86 -5.76
CA ALA A 79 -8.89 -13.30 -5.44
C ALA A 79 -9.89 -14.10 -6.30
N GLY A 80 -10.86 -13.42 -6.91
CA GLY A 80 -11.90 -14.06 -7.73
C GLY A 80 -11.43 -14.57 -9.10
N MET A 81 -10.22 -14.22 -9.53
CA MET A 81 -9.68 -14.62 -10.85
C MET A 81 -8.56 -15.66 -10.74
N GLU A 82 -7.77 -15.61 -9.68
CA GLU A 82 -6.58 -16.43 -9.51
C GLU A 82 -6.24 -16.61 -8.02
N PRO A 83 -5.43 -17.63 -7.66
CA PRO A 83 -4.87 -17.76 -6.32
C PRO A 83 -4.10 -16.50 -5.91
N LEU A 84 -4.19 -16.16 -4.63
CA LEU A 84 -3.43 -15.03 -4.08
C LEU A 84 -2.00 -15.48 -3.78
N PHE A 85 -1.04 -14.57 -3.88
CA PHE A 85 0.35 -14.88 -3.57
C PHE A 85 0.51 -15.25 -2.09
N LEU A 86 -0.17 -14.52 -1.20
CA LEU A 86 -0.16 -14.81 0.23
C LEU A 86 -0.64 -16.22 0.60
N GLU A 87 -1.42 -16.88 -0.26
CA GLU A 87 -1.91 -18.25 0.00
C GLU A 87 -0.78 -19.27 0.00
N CYS A 88 0.40 -18.95 -0.56
CA CYS A 88 1.60 -19.76 -0.39
C CYS A 88 2.13 -19.81 1.04
N TYR A 89 1.70 -18.88 1.91
CA TYR A 89 2.07 -18.83 3.33
C TYR A 89 0.94 -19.29 4.25
N LEU A 90 -0.26 -19.53 3.71
CA LEU A 90 -1.43 -19.90 4.50
C LEU A 90 -1.67 -21.42 4.47
N PRO A 91 -2.19 -22.00 5.55
CA PRO A 91 -2.57 -23.42 5.57
C PRO A 91 -3.87 -23.72 4.80
N ALA A 92 -4.63 -22.70 4.40
CA ALA A 92 -5.91 -22.81 3.71
C ALA A 92 -6.19 -21.55 2.85
N PRO A 93 -7.16 -21.60 1.90
CA PRO A 93 -7.58 -20.43 1.13
C PRO A 93 -8.01 -19.27 2.02
N VAL A 94 -7.74 -18.04 1.58
CA VAL A 94 -7.91 -16.85 2.43
C VAL A 94 -9.35 -16.64 2.90
N GLU A 95 -10.36 -16.94 2.07
CA GLU A 95 -11.77 -16.82 2.41
C GLU A 95 -12.22 -17.79 3.50
N ALA A 96 -11.56 -18.95 3.62
CA ALA A 96 -11.85 -19.90 4.68
C ALA A 96 -11.34 -19.37 6.02
N LEU A 97 -10.13 -18.78 6.04
CA LEU A 97 -9.56 -18.18 7.24
C LEU A 97 -10.33 -16.93 7.67
N LEU A 98 -10.71 -16.05 6.73
CA LEU A 98 -11.54 -14.89 7.02
C LEU A 98 -12.95 -15.27 7.48
N GLY A 99 -13.51 -16.36 6.95
CA GLY A 99 -14.82 -16.86 7.33
C GLY A 99 -14.87 -17.48 8.72
N ALA A 100 -13.76 -18.03 9.23
CA ALA A 100 -13.68 -18.56 10.59
C ALA A 100 -13.88 -17.47 11.66
N GLU A 101 -13.46 -16.24 11.35
CA GLU A 101 -13.52 -15.08 12.24
C GLU A 101 -14.76 -14.17 11.97
N SER A 102 -15.60 -14.54 11.00
CA SER A 102 -16.75 -13.72 10.57
C SER A 102 -18.06 -14.49 10.63
N ALA A 103 -19.17 -13.78 10.87
CA ALA A 103 -20.51 -14.39 10.86
C ALA A 103 -20.91 -14.95 9.47
N GLN A 104 -20.22 -14.55 8.40
CA GLN A 104 -20.48 -15.02 7.04
C GLN A 104 -19.17 -15.27 6.31
N GLN A 105 -19.11 -16.38 5.55
CA GLN A 105 -17.96 -16.67 4.71
C GLN A 105 -17.87 -15.64 3.58
N PRO A 106 -16.77 -14.87 3.48
CA PRO A 106 -16.65 -13.84 2.46
C PRO A 106 -16.58 -14.45 1.07
N SER A 107 -17.31 -13.86 0.13
CA SER A 107 -17.18 -14.23 -1.27
C SER A 107 -15.79 -13.89 -1.77
N ARG A 108 -15.08 -14.87 -2.33
CA ARG A 108 -13.74 -14.70 -2.91
C ARG A 108 -13.66 -13.59 -3.96
N LYS A 109 -14.76 -13.32 -4.69
CA LYS A 109 -14.86 -12.20 -5.66
C LYS A 109 -14.77 -10.81 -5.02
N ARG A 110 -14.97 -10.70 -3.70
CA ARG A 110 -14.92 -9.44 -2.93
C ARG A 110 -13.63 -9.30 -2.12
N ILE A 111 -12.68 -10.21 -2.31
CA ILE A 111 -11.38 -10.19 -1.65
C ILE A 111 -10.32 -9.74 -2.65
N VAL A 112 -9.42 -8.86 -2.20
CA VAL A 112 -8.27 -8.39 -2.97
C VAL A 112 -7.01 -8.43 -2.12
N GLU A 113 -5.94 -8.98 -2.68
CA GLU A 113 -4.61 -8.87 -2.11
C GLU A 113 -3.98 -7.56 -2.55
N VAL A 114 -3.35 -6.86 -1.61
CA VAL A 114 -2.49 -5.71 -1.87
C VAL A 114 -1.07 -6.08 -1.45
N GLY A 115 -0.11 -5.82 -2.34
CA GLY A 115 1.30 -6.07 -2.12
C GLY A 115 2.16 -4.97 -2.76
N HIS A 116 3.47 -5.19 -2.81
CA HIS A 116 4.42 -4.29 -3.49
C HIS A 116 4.33 -2.82 -3.05
N LEU A 117 3.92 -2.58 -1.81
CA LEU A 117 3.77 -1.24 -1.25
C LEU A 117 5.14 -0.57 -1.13
N ALA A 118 5.40 0.38 -2.01
CA ALA A 118 6.64 1.12 -2.11
C ALA A 118 6.36 2.63 -2.03
N ALA A 119 7.12 3.36 -1.23
CA ALA A 119 7.03 4.81 -1.13
C ALA A 119 8.43 5.41 -1.06
N SER A 120 8.66 6.51 -1.78
CA SER A 120 9.96 7.21 -1.81
C SER A 120 10.07 8.34 -0.78
N ARG A 121 8.95 8.73 -0.14
CA ARG A 121 8.92 9.78 0.88
C ARG A 121 7.89 9.49 1.96
N ALA A 122 8.12 10.06 3.14
CA ALA A 122 7.19 9.99 4.26
C ALA A 122 5.79 10.50 3.87
N GLY A 123 4.74 9.82 4.35
CA GLY A 123 3.34 10.14 4.08
C GLY A 123 2.82 9.79 2.67
N ALA A 124 3.69 9.46 1.70
CA ALA A 124 3.22 9.04 0.37
C ALA A 124 2.58 7.64 0.39
N GLY A 125 3.10 6.73 1.21
CA GLY A 125 2.52 5.40 1.42
C GLY A 125 1.13 5.47 2.06
N GLU A 126 0.97 6.23 3.13
CA GLU A 126 -0.34 6.45 3.78
C GLU A 126 -1.38 7.02 2.81
N ARG A 127 -0.98 8.04 2.04
CA ARG A 127 -1.85 8.65 1.02
C ARG A 127 -2.23 7.65 -0.08
N LEU A 128 -1.28 6.82 -0.51
CA LEU A 128 -1.54 5.76 -1.47
C LEU A 128 -2.55 4.75 -0.91
N ILE A 129 -2.39 4.30 0.33
CA ILE A 129 -3.30 3.34 0.98
C ILE A 129 -4.72 3.92 1.05
N LEU A 130 -4.88 5.19 1.44
CA LEU A 130 -6.19 5.84 1.50
C LEU A 130 -6.88 5.88 0.12
N LEU A 131 -6.16 6.35 -0.90
CA LEU A 131 -6.72 6.45 -2.26
C LEU A 131 -6.98 5.07 -2.87
N LEU A 132 -6.10 4.10 -2.61
CA LEU A 132 -6.25 2.73 -3.05
C LEU A 132 -7.46 2.08 -2.36
N GLY A 133 -7.65 2.30 -1.06
CA GLY A 133 -8.81 1.82 -0.32
C GLY A 133 -10.12 2.32 -0.94
N SER A 134 -10.24 3.62 -1.20
CA SER A 134 -11.41 4.19 -1.89
C SER A 134 -11.59 3.61 -3.30
N HIS A 135 -10.51 3.42 -4.04
CA HIS A 135 -10.54 2.82 -5.38
C HIS A 135 -11.08 1.39 -5.36
N LEU A 136 -10.57 0.55 -4.45
CA LEU A 136 -10.95 -0.86 -4.32
C LEU A 136 -12.39 -1.00 -3.80
N ALA A 137 -12.79 -0.18 -2.82
CA ALA A 137 -14.17 -0.13 -2.34
C ALA A 137 -15.15 0.25 -3.47
N GLY A 138 -14.79 1.23 -4.30
CA GLY A 138 -15.57 1.62 -5.48
C GLY A 138 -15.70 0.51 -6.53
N ARG A 139 -14.82 -0.50 -6.51
CA ARG A 139 -14.91 -1.70 -7.36
C ARG A 139 -15.65 -2.87 -6.70
N GLY A 140 -16.20 -2.67 -5.50
CA GLY A 140 -17.00 -3.69 -4.78
C GLY A 140 -16.20 -4.70 -3.96
N PHE A 141 -14.89 -4.48 -3.81
CA PHE A 141 -14.09 -5.25 -2.84
C PHE A 141 -14.46 -4.84 -1.42
N GLN A 142 -14.53 -5.82 -0.54
CA GLN A 142 -14.88 -5.65 0.87
C GLN A 142 -13.73 -6.03 1.81
N TRP A 143 -12.82 -6.88 1.34
CA TRP A 143 -11.71 -7.39 2.12
C TRP A 143 -10.40 -7.11 1.40
N VAL A 144 -9.49 -6.43 2.10
CA VAL A 144 -8.12 -6.22 1.65
C VAL A 144 -7.22 -7.07 2.53
N VAL A 145 -6.39 -7.90 1.90
CA VAL A 145 -5.43 -8.78 2.56
C VAL A 145 -4.02 -8.43 2.09
N SER A 146 -3.04 -8.52 2.97
CA SER A 146 -1.65 -8.18 2.66
C SER A 146 -0.70 -8.89 3.61
N THR A 147 0.49 -9.24 3.13
CA THR A 147 1.59 -9.73 3.97
C THR A 147 2.50 -8.55 4.29
N LEU A 148 2.55 -8.18 5.56
CA LEU A 148 3.40 -7.10 6.08
C LEU A 148 4.51 -7.72 6.95
N THR A 149 5.71 -7.16 6.89
CA THR A 149 6.76 -7.48 7.88
C THR A 149 6.52 -6.66 9.17
N GLU A 150 6.98 -7.16 10.31
CA GLU A 150 6.67 -6.64 11.66
C GLU A 150 7.01 -5.14 11.84
N GLU A 151 7.95 -4.60 11.04
CA GLU A 151 8.37 -3.19 11.09
C GLU A 151 7.31 -2.16 10.62
N LEU A 152 6.14 -2.63 10.16
CA LEU A 152 5.05 -1.80 9.60
C LEU A 152 3.84 -1.63 10.54
N ARG A 153 3.96 -2.00 11.82
CA ARG A 153 2.85 -1.94 12.81
C ARG A 153 2.80 -0.66 13.65
N GLN A 154 3.48 0.41 13.25
CA GLN A 154 3.56 1.66 14.02
C GLN A 154 2.71 2.77 13.39
#